data_AF-A0A1G3HI95-F1
#
_entry.id   AF-A0A1G3HI95-F1
#
_cell.length_a   1.000
_cell.length_b   1.000
_cell.length_c   1.000
_cell.angle_alpha   90.00
_cell.angle_beta   90.00
_cell.angle_gamma   90.00
#
_symmetry.space_group_name_H-M   'P 1'
#
loop_
_entity.id
_entity.type
_entity.pdbx_description
1 polymer ?
#
loop_
_entity_poly.entity_id
_entity_poly.type
_entity_poly.pdbx_seq_one_letter_code
_entity_poly.pdbx_strand_id
1 'polypeptide(L)'
;MDFDFIGGIGWRDLVLVLAAIIGVYLVLSVMRLFQVGGRHRHGAKHDTKRTFSGWEPYSPRQDPEPQPESLPLPRSEPAAPERGFAQALARSSVEAELQGLRRESAELREELVRLAEEVSRLKASRNVSPLYNEAMTLAQQGMPADGIAGRCGISIGEAELVAALARGGAEFERHGQSEDRDERNTDSGNRPRG
;
A
#
# COMPACT_ATOMS: atom_id res chain seq x y z
N MET A 1 15.83 40.98 -30.22
CA MET A 1 14.95 39.89 -29.73
C MET A 1 13.57 40.51 -29.68
N ASP A 2 12.91 40.44 -30.81
CA ASP A 2 11.77 41.28 -31.16
C ASP A 2 10.51 40.73 -30.50
N PHE A 3 9.98 41.49 -29.54
CA PHE A 3 8.71 41.18 -28.87
C PHE A 3 7.48 41.60 -29.70
N ASP A 4 7.69 42.14 -30.92
CA ASP A 4 6.64 42.51 -31.88
C ASP A 4 5.86 41.30 -32.45
N PHE A 5 6.31 40.07 -32.20
CA PHE A 5 5.56 38.86 -32.57
C PHE A 5 4.34 38.61 -31.67
N ILE A 6 4.19 39.33 -30.53
CA ILE A 6 3.16 39.02 -29.51
C ILE A 6 1.80 39.67 -29.83
N GLY A 7 1.75 40.73 -30.65
CA GLY A 7 0.50 41.47 -30.94
C GLY A 7 -0.37 40.88 -32.05
N GLY A 8 0.18 40.01 -32.90
CA GLY A 8 -0.50 39.39 -34.05
C GLY A 8 -0.84 37.90 -33.87
N ILE A 9 -0.38 37.28 -32.77
CA ILE A 9 -0.72 35.89 -32.41
C ILE A 9 -2.20 35.87 -32.04
N GLY A 10 -3.04 35.59 -33.04
CA GLY A 10 -4.41 35.22 -32.78
C GLY A 10 -4.41 34.07 -31.76
N TRP A 11 -5.39 34.03 -30.87
CA TRP A 11 -5.53 32.97 -29.85
C TRP A 11 -5.30 31.55 -30.41
N ARG A 12 -5.60 31.35 -31.69
CA ARG A 12 -5.30 30.15 -32.48
C ARG A 12 -3.82 29.76 -32.47
N ASP A 13 -2.90 30.69 -32.71
CA ASP A 13 -1.46 30.41 -32.76
C ASP A 13 -0.92 30.07 -31.36
N LEU A 14 -1.44 30.70 -30.31
CA LEU A 14 -1.11 30.34 -28.93
C LEU A 14 -1.60 28.93 -28.58
N VAL A 15 -2.82 28.57 -29.02
CA VAL A 15 -3.37 27.21 -28.87
C VAL A 15 -2.54 26.20 -29.65
N LEU A 16 -2.08 26.52 -30.87
CA LEU A 16 -1.25 25.64 -31.68
C LEU A 16 0.13 25.41 -31.07
N VAL A 17 0.77 26.46 -30.57
CA VAL A 17 2.07 26.35 -29.88
C VAL A 17 1.93 25.52 -28.61
N LEU A 18 0.89 25.76 -27.80
CA LEU A 18 0.64 24.97 -26.59
C LEU A 18 0.37 23.50 -26.93
N ALA A 19 -0.47 23.23 -27.94
CA ALA A 19 -0.75 21.88 -28.40
C ALA A 19 0.51 21.16 -28.93
N ALA A 20 1.37 21.87 -29.66
CA ALA A 20 2.65 21.34 -30.14
C ALA A 20 3.60 20.99 -28.97
N ILE A 21 3.71 21.87 -27.97
CA ILE A 21 4.52 21.62 -26.77
C ILE A 21 4.00 20.40 -26.00
N ILE A 22 2.68 20.29 -25.82
CA ILE A 22 2.04 19.13 -25.18
C ILE A 22 2.32 17.85 -25.98
N GLY A 23 2.18 17.89 -27.31
CA GLY A 23 2.48 16.76 -28.19
C GLY A 23 3.93 16.30 -28.05
N VAL A 24 4.89 17.22 -28.11
CA VAL A 24 6.32 16.92 -27.91
C VAL A 24 6.57 16.34 -26.52
N TYR A 25 5.97 16.92 -25.48
CA TYR A 25 6.09 16.43 -24.11
C TYR A 25 5.56 15.00 -23.95
N LEU A 26 4.41 14.69 -24.54
CA LEU A 26 3.84 13.33 -24.52
C LEU A 26 4.74 12.33 -25.25
N VAL A 27 5.27 12.70 -26.42
CA VAL A 27 6.23 11.85 -27.16
C VAL A 27 7.47 11.58 -26.32
N LEU A 28 8.06 12.61 -25.69
CA LEU A 28 9.22 12.45 -24.83
C LEU A 28 8.91 11.63 -23.56
N SER A 29 7.73 11.80 -22.97
CA SER A 29 7.29 11.05 -21.79
C SER A 29 7.14 9.56 -22.10
N VAL A 30 6.46 9.23 -23.20
CA VAL A 30 6.30 7.85 -23.68
C VAL A 30 7.65 7.24 -24.06
N MET A 31 8.52 8.00 -24.75
CA MET A 31 9.86 7.54 -25.10
C MET A 31 10.73 7.32 -23.85
N ARG A 32 10.63 8.19 -22.83
CA ARG A 32 11.29 7.97 -21.53
C ARG A 32 10.76 6.73 -20.83
N LEU A 33 9.45 6.50 -20.85
CA LEU A 33 8.83 5.34 -20.23
C LEU A 33 9.31 4.03 -20.89
N PHE A 34 9.37 4.00 -22.22
CA PHE A 34 9.94 2.87 -22.96
C PHE A 34 11.46 2.72 -22.75
N GLN A 35 12.21 3.81 -22.59
CA GLN A 35 13.64 3.75 -22.26
C GLN A 35 13.93 3.32 -20.81
N VAL A 36 13.01 3.55 -19.87
CA VAL A 36 13.10 3.03 -18.50
C VAL A 36 12.87 1.52 -18.49
N GLY A 37 11.99 0.99 -19.33
CA GLY A 37 11.85 -0.45 -19.56
C GLY A 37 13.06 -1.10 -20.27
N GLY A 38 13.76 -0.34 -21.12
CA GLY A 38 14.93 -0.83 -21.87
C GLY A 38 16.25 -0.88 -21.08
N ARG A 39 16.36 -0.18 -19.95
CA ARG A 39 17.58 -0.18 -19.11
C ARG A 39 17.76 -1.43 -18.24
N HIS A 40 16.78 -2.33 -18.18
CA HIS A 40 16.88 -3.56 -17.40
C HIS A 40 17.46 -4.77 -18.15
N ARG A 41 17.95 -4.62 -19.40
CA ARG A 41 18.46 -5.77 -20.17
C ARG A 41 19.96 -5.80 -20.46
N HIS A 42 20.72 -4.76 -20.13
CA HIS A 42 22.19 -4.77 -20.26
C HIS A 42 22.83 -3.93 -19.16
N GLY A 43 22.94 -4.51 -17.97
CA GLY A 43 23.58 -3.90 -16.81
C GLY A 43 24.07 -4.97 -15.85
N ALA A 44 25.23 -5.52 -16.19
CA ALA A 44 26.22 -6.17 -15.33
C ALA A 44 25.73 -6.75 -13.98
N LYS A 45 25.77 -8.08 -13.94
CA LYS A 45 26.25 -8.92 -12.83
C LYS A 45 27.02 -8.11 -11.77
N HIS A 46 26.34 -7.66 -10.73
CA HIS A 46 26.96 -7.51 -9.42
C HIS A 46 26.35 -8.57 -8.52
N ASP A 47 27.07 -9.69 -8.47
CA ASP A 47 26.96 -10.73 -7.46
C ASP A 47 27.37 -10.11 -6.12
N THR A 48 26.40 -9.51 -5.44
CA THR A 48 26.49 -9.25 -4.00
C THR A 48 25.42 -10.10 -3.35
N LYS A 49 25.82 -11.32 -3.01
CA LYS A 49 25.14 -12.14 -2.00
C LYS A 49 25.15 -11.37 -0.68
N ARG A 50 24.19 -10.46 -0.50
CA ARG A 50 23.66 -10.15 0.84
C ARG A 50 22.61 -11.20 1.11
N THR A 51 23.09 -12.34 1.61
CA THR A 51 22.27 -13.27 2.38
C THR A 51 21.75 -12.51 3.60
N PHE A 52 20.53 -11.97 3.47
CA PHE A 52 19.73 -11.52 4.59
C PHE A 52 19.32 -12.78 5.36
N SER A 53 20.10 -13.15 6.38
CA SER A 53 19.77 -14.30 7.22
C SER A 53 18.62 -13.92 8.15
N GLY A 54 17.51 -14.64 7.96
CA GLY A 54 16.59 -15.12 8.99
C GLY A 54 16.32 -14.19 10.16
N TRP A 55 15.10 -13.68 10.19
CA TRP A 55 14.40 -13.47 11.47
C TRP A 55 14.42 -14.82 12.21
N GLU A 56 15.12 -14.89 13.34
CA GLU A 56 15.24 -16.12 14.11
C GLU A 56 14.22 -16.05 15.26
N PRO A 57 13.19 -16.92 15.29
CA PRO A 57 12.23 -16.92 16.38
C PRO A 57 12.88 -17.42 17.67
N TYR A 58 12.80 -16.63 18.73
CA TYR A 58 13.28 -16.97 20.07
C TYR A 58 12.64 -18.28 20.55
N SER A 59 13.41 -19.37 20.54
CA SER A 59 13.05 -20.61 21.23
C SER A 59 13.57 -20.54 22.67
N PRO A 60 12.71 -20.76 23.68
CA PRO A 60 13.15 -20.81 25.07
C PRO A 60 14.12 -21.97 25.24
N ARG A 61 15.38 -21.67 25.59
CA ARG A 61 16.35 -22.67 26.03
C ARG A 61 15.85 -23.23 27.38
N GLN A 62 15.36 -24.47 27.38
CA GLN A 62 15.14 -25.24 28.61
C GLN A 62 16.52 -25.67 29.13
N ASP A 63 17.04 -24.97 30.13
CA ASP A 63 18.16 -25.47 30.91
C ASP A 63 17.66 -26.59 31.86
N PRO A 64 18.47 -27.64 32.09
CA PRO A 64 18.10 -28.76 32.94
C PRO A 64 17.92 -28.32 34.40
N GLU A 65 16.82 -28.79 34.98
CA GLU A 65 16.39 -28.63 36.36
C GLU A 65 17.46 -29.13 37.36
N PRO A 66 18.03 -28.28 38.24
CA PRO A 66 18.89 -28.73 39.32
C PRO A 66 18.04 -29.08 40.55
N GLN A 67 17.98 -30.37 40.88
CA GLN A 67 17.57 -30.88 42.19
C GLN A 67 18.61 -30.54 43.28
N PRO A 68 18.21 -30.55 44.56
CA PRO A 68 18.66 -29.59 45.56
C PRO A 68 19.98 -29.99 46.22
N GLU A 69 21.05 -29.31 45.87
CA GLU A 69 22.30 -29.35 46.62
C GLU A 69 22.35 -28.12 47.55
N SER A 70 22.45 -28.41 48.84
CA SER A 70 22.30 -27.49 49.97
C SER A 70 23.21 -26.26 49.87
N LEU A 71 22.63 -25.12 49.54
CA LEU A 71 23.26 -23.79 49.65
C LEU A 71 22.93 -23.18 51.03
N PRO A 72 23.93 -22.61 51.74
CA PRO A 72 23.70 -21.88 52.98
C PRO A 72 22.70 -20.74 52.71
N LEU A 73 21.64 -20.67 53.53
CA LEU A 73 20.62 -19.62 53.45
C LEU A 73 21.29 -18.24 53.31
N PRO A 74 21.01 -17.48 52.23
CA PRO A 74 21.38 -16.08 52.22
C PRO A 74 20.53 -15.40 53.29
N ARG A 75 21.24 -14.94 54.32
CA ARG A 75 20.78 -13.97 55.32
C ARG A 75 19.82 -12.98 54.66
N SER A 76 18.62 -12.87 55.22
CA SER A 76 17.60 -11.91 54.81
C SER A 76 18.18 -10.49 54.84
N GLU A 77 18.65 -10.00 53.70
CA GLU A 77 18.96 -8.60 53.52
C GLU A 77 17.63 -7.83 53.45
N PRO A 78 17.48 -6.73 54.21
CA PRO A 78 16.26 -5.94 54.18
C PRO A 78 16.07 -5.41 52.75
N ALA A 79 14.95 -5.75 52.14
CA ALA A 79 14.58 -5.31 50.79
C ALA A 79 14.72 -3.79 50.67
N ALA A 80 15.70 -3.34 49.90
CA ALA A 80 15.89 -1.93 49.60
C ALA A 80 14.66 -1.38 48.87
N PRO A 81 14.09 -0.23 49.31
CA PRO A 81 12.91 0.38 48.69
C PRO A 81 13.12 0.80 47.22
N GLU A 82 14.37 0.88 46.77
CA GLU A 82 14.72 1.36 45.42
C GLU A 82 14.22 0.46 44.29
N ARG A 83 14.10 -0.86 44.50
CA ARG A 83 13.54 -1.78 43.50
C ARG A 83 12.06 -1.52 43.23
N GLY A 84 11.31 -1.10 44.25
CA GLY A 84 9.90 -0.74 44.11
C GLY A 84 9.70 0.59 43.38
N PHE A 85 10.56 1.57 43.66
CA PHE A 85 10.52 2.88 42.98
C PHE A 85 10.88 2.79 41.49
N ALA A 86 11.96 2.07 41.14
CA ALA A 86 12.35 1.86 39.75
C ALA A 86 11.25 1.12 38.94
N GLN A 87 10.62 0.11 39.56
CA GLN A 87 9.50 -0.60 38.94
C GLN A 87 8.25 0.29 38.78
N ALA A 88 7.96 1.16 39.76
CA ALA A 88 6.87 2.12 39.67
C ALA A 88 7.12 3.15 38.55
N LEU A 89 8.36 3.63 38.40
CA LEU A 89 8.74 4.56 37.34
C LEU A 89 8.59 3.90 35.95
N ALA A 90 9.07 2.66 35.79
CA ALA A 90 8.92 1.91 34.54
C ALA A 90 7.45 1.64 34.18
N ARG A 91 6.60 1.34 35.17
CA ARG A 91 5.15 1.22 34.93
C ARG A 91 4.55 2.54 34.48
N SER A 92 4.92 3.64 35.14
CA SER A 92 4.41 4.97 34.79
C SER A 92 4.84 5.43 33.39
N SER A 93 6.06 5.08 32.94
CA SER A 93 6.52 5.41 31.59
C SER A 93 5.77 4.62 30.53
N VAL A 94 5.56 3.31 30.76
CA VAL A 94 4.76 2.47 29.86
C VAL A 94 3.31 2.94 29.81
N GLU A 95 2.72 3.32 30.94
CA GLU A 95 1.37 3.89 30.98
C GLU A 95 1.28 5.21 30.18
N ALA A 96 2.30 6.07 30.28
CA ALA A 96 2.37 7.30 29.51
C ALA A 96 2.49 7.04 28.00
N GLU A 97 3.33 6.07 27.59
CA GLU A 97 3.45 5.64 26.20
C GLU A 97 2.11 5.07 25.67
N LEU A 98 1.46 4.20 26.45
CA LEU A 98 0.15 3.65 26.10
C LEU A 98 -0.93 4.74 25.96
N GLN A 99 -0.89 5.76 26.83
CA GLN A 99 -1.77 6.91 26.70
C GLN A 99 -1.46 7.75 25.45
N GLY A 100 -0.18 7.93 25.11
CA GLY A 100 0.26 8.58 23.87
C GLY A 100 -0.25 7.86 22.64
N LEU A 101 0.03 6.57 22.52
CA LEU A 101 -0.42 5.69 21.42
C LEU A 101 -1.95 5.70 21.28
N ARG A 102 -2.71 5.71 22.38
CA ARG A 102 -4.17 5.79 22.33
C ARG A 102 -4.67 7.13 21.81
N ARG A 103 -3.99 8.23 22.11
CA ARG A 103 -4.32 9.56 21.57
C ARG A 103 -4.02 9.63 20.08
N GLU A 104 -2.84 9.19 19.66
CA GLU A 104 -2.46 9.10 18.24
C GLU A 104 -3.46 8.23 17.47
N SER A 105 -3.85 7.07 18.02
CA SER A 105 -4.87 6.22 17.40
C SER A 105 -6.24 6.92 17.31
N ALA A 106 -6.60 7.76 18.27
CA ALA A 106 -7.86 8.50 18.22
C ALA A 106 -7.81 9.59 17.15
N GLU A 107 -6.69 10.33 17.06
CA GLU A 107 -6.44 11.35 16.04
C GLU A 107 -6.44 10.76 14.63
N LEU A 108 -5.70 9.67 14.41
CA LEU A 108 -5.70 8.97 13.12
C LEU A 108 -7.10 8.48 12.72
N ARG A 109 -7.90 8.01 13.68
CA ARG A 109 -9.28 7.60 13.40
C ARG A 109 -10.15 8.79 12.99
N GLU A 110 -9.96 9.94 13.62
CA GLU A 110 -10.65 11.18 13.25
C GLU A 110 -10.25 11.65 11.84
N GLU A 111 -8.95 11.62 11.52
CA GLU A 111 -8.45 11.93 10.19
C GLU A 111 -9.01 10.99 9.11
N LEU A 112 -9.09 9.69 9.41
CA LEU A 112 -9.69 8.71 8.50
C LEU A 112 -11.18 8.98 8.26
N VAL A 113 -11.94 9.33 9.31
CA VAL A 113 -13.35 9.71 9.18
C VAL A 113 -13.48 10.95 8.30
N ARG A 114 -12.67 11.97 8.54
CA ARG A 114 -12.65 13.20 7.75
C ARG A 114 -12.32 12.92 6.28
N LEU A 115 -11.29 12.12 6.01
CA LEU A 115 -10.91 11.78 4.64
C LEU A 115 -11.98 10.95 3.94
N ALA A 116 -12.64 10.03 4.66
CA ALA A 116 -13.76 9.26 4.13
C ALA A 116 -14.93 10.18 3.74
N GLU A 117 -15.25 11.18 4.55
CA GLU A 117 -16.23 12.21 4.23
C GLU A 117 -15.83 13.02 2.99
N GLU A 118 -14.58 13.49 2.92
CA GLU A 118 -14.05 14.20 1.75
C GLU A 118 -14.16 13.36 0.47
N VAL A 119 -13.79 12.08 0.52
CA VAL A 119 -13.94 11.13 -0.59
C VAL A 119 -15.41 10.93 -0.96
N SER A 120 -16.30 10.78 0.02
CA SER A 120 -17.75 10.65 -0.24
C SER A 120 -18.31 11.90 -0.93
N ARG A 121 -17.86 13.10 -0.51
CA ARG A 121 -18.26 14.37 -1.10
C ARG A 121 -17.70 14.53 -2.51
N LEU A 122 -16.46 14.12 -2.74
CA LEU A 122 -15.84 14.05 -4.07
C LEU A 122 -16.56 13.07 -4.98
N LYS A 123 -16.99 11.90 -4.47
CA LYS A 123 -17.82 10.95 -5.23
C LYS A 123 -19.23 11.48 -5.52
N ALA A 124 -19.81 12.24 -4.61
CA ALA A 124 -21.10 12.89 -4.82
C ALA A 124 -21.00 14.05 -5.83
N SER A 125 -19.91 14.85 -5.79
CA SER A 125 -19.70 15.95 -6.73
C SER A 125 -19.27 15.47 -8.12
N ARG A 126 -18.39 14.47 -8.16
CA ARG A 126 -18.03 13.71 -9.36
C ARG A 126 -19.10 12.64 -9.55
N ASN A 127 -20.30 13.04 -9.99
CA ASN A 127 -21.47 12.19 -10.27
C ASN A 127 -21.13 10.84 -10.95
N VAL A 128 -20.56 9.87 -10.23
CA VAL A 128 -20.55 8.48 -10.66
C VAL A 128 -22.00 8.08 -10.46
N SER A 129 -22.79 8.27 -11.51
CA SER A 129 -24.23 8.09 -11.50
C SER A 129 -24.54 6.78 -10.77
N PRO A 130 -25.53 6.74 -9.85
CA PRO A 130 -25.91 5.50 -9.18
C PRO A 130 -26.19 4.35 -10.16
N LEU A 131 -26.62 4.68 -11.39
CA LEU A 131 -26.73 3.74 -12.51
C LEU A 131 -25.41 3.06 -12.90
N TYR A 132 -24.30 3.81 -12.95
CA TYR A 132 -22.99 3.27 -13.29
C TYR A 132 -22.45 2.37 -12.17
N ASN A 133 -22.75 2.70 -10.91
CA ASN A 133 -22.38 1.85 -9.78
C ASN A 133 -23.13 0.50 -9.84
N GLU A 134 -24.44 0.53 -10.11
CA GLU A 134 -25.21 -0.70 -10.33
C GLU A 134 -24.63 -1.52 -11.50
N ALA A 135 -24.38 -0.89 -12.65
CA ALA A 135 -23.77 -1.55 -13.81
C ALA A 135 -22.42 -2.20 -13.46
N MET A 136 -21.57 -1.50 -12.69
CA MET A 136 -20.28 -2.01 -12.24
C MET A 136 -20.42 -3.23 -11.32
N THR A 137 -21.40 -3.24 -10.40
CA THR A 137 -21.66 -4.40 -9.54
C THR A 137 -22.17 -5.61 -10.35
N LEU A 138 -22.99 -5.40 -11.37
CA LEU A 138 -23.47 -6.47 -12.26
C LEU A 138 -22.34 -7.05 -13.10
N ALA A 139 -21.45 -6.21 -13.61
CA ALA A 139 -20.25 -6.65 -14.31
C ALA A 139 -19.31 -7.46 -13.40
N GLN A 140 -19.12 -7.04 -12.15
CA GLN A 140 -18.34 -7.81 -11.17
C GLN A 140 -18.97 -9.18 -10.85
N GLN A 141 -20.30 -9.28 -10.90
CA GLN A 141 -21.04 -10.54 -10.80
C GLN A 141 -20.95 -11.40 -12.07
N GLY A 142 -20.30 -10.91 -13.14
CA GLY A 142 -20.11 -11.64 -14.39
C GLY A 142 -21.28 -11.51 -15.36
N MET A 143 -22.20 -10.56 -15.17
CA MET A 143 -23.28 -10.32 -16.12
C MET A 143 -22.73 -9.86 -17.48
N PRO A 144 -23.21 -10.41 -18.60
CA PRO A 144 -22.79 -9.98 -19.92
C PRO A 144 -23.32 -8.58 -20.27
N ALA A 145 -22.65 -7.90 -21.20
CA ALA A 145 -22.88 -6.49 -21.50
C ALA A 145 -24.29 -6.20 -22.03
N ASP A 146 -24.88 -7.13 -22.77
CA ASP A 146 -26.28 -7.08 -23.24
C ASP A 146 -27.27 -7.04 -22.06
N GLY A 147 -27.07 -7.89 -21.06
CA GLY A 147 -27.87 -7.93 -19.84
C GLY A 147 -27.73 -6.67 -19.00
N ILE A 148 -26.51 -6.13 -18.89
CA ILE A 148 -26.25 -4.87 -18.16
C ILE A 148 -26.92 -3.70 -18.88
N ALA A 149 -26.77 -3.60 -20.20
CA ALA A 149 -27.38 -2.54 -21.00
C ALA A 149 -28.92 -2.53 -20.83
N GLY A 150 -29.56 -3.70 -20.94
CA GLY A 150 -31.00 -3.82 -20.76
C GLY A 150 -31.49 -3.49 -19.35
N ARG A 151 -30.70 -3.82 -18.33
CA ARG A 151 -31.10 -3.64 -16.92
C ARG A 151 -30.84 -2.24 -16.39
N CYS A 152 -29.73 -1.62 -16.78
CA CYS A 152 -29.35 -0.28 -16.34
C CYS A 152 -29.79 0.81 -17.33
N GLY A 153 -30.38 0.45 -18.48
CA GLY A 153 -30.82 1.43 -19.48
C GLY A 153 -29.69 2.24 -20.11
N ILE A 154 -28.48 1.65 -20.19
CA ILE A 154 -27.29 2.24 -20.80
C ILE A 154 -27.03 1.62 -22.17
N SER A 155 -26.16 2.25 -22.97
CA SER A 155 -25.82 1.69 -24.28
C SER A 155 -24.99 0.39 -24.17
N ILE A 156 -25.05 -0.46 -25.20
CA ILE A 156 -24.25 -1.69 -25.24
C ILE A 156 -22.75 -1.38 -25.14
N GLY A 157 -22.27 -0.31 -25.80
CA GLY A 157 -20.87 0.10 -25.73
C GLY A 157 -20.44 0.56 -24.33
N GLU A 158 -21.31 1.27 -23.59
CA GLU A 158 -21.05 1.61 -22.19
C GLU A 158 -21.00 0.37 -21.30
N ALA A 159 -21.92 -0.58 -21.52
CA ALA A 159 -21.93 -1.84 -20.78
C ALA A 159 -20.70 -2.71 -21.08
N GLU A 160 -20.21 -2.73 -22.31
CA GLU A 160 -18.96 -3.41 -22.69
C GLU A 160 -17.74 -2.78 -21.99
N LEU A 161 -17.68 -1.45 -21.93
CA LEU A 161 -16.64 -0.74 -21.19
C LEU A 161 -16.66 -1.11 -19.69
N VAL A 162 -17.83 -1.08 -19.06
CA VAL A 162 -18.02 -1.48 -17.66
C VAL A 162 -17.59 -2.93 -17.43
N ALA A 163 -17.99 -3.84 -18.32
CA ALA A 163 -17.61 -5.25 -18.24
C ALA A 163 -16.10 -5.46 -18.41
N ALA A 164 -15.45 -4.73 -19.32
CA ALA A 164 -14.00 -4.77 -19.51
C ALA A 164 -13.26 -4.24 -18.28
N LEU A 165 -13.71 -3.12 -17.70
CA LEU A 165 -13.14 -2.55 -16.48
C LEU A 165 -13.25 -3.51 -15.29
N ALA A 166 -14.40 -4.17 -15.11
CA ALA A 166 -14.60 -5.13 -14.03
C ALA A 166 -13.66 -6.34 -14.13
N ARG A 167 -13.43 -6.85 -15.35
CA ARG A 167 -12.47 -7.94 -15.60
C ARG A 167 -11.03 -7.51 -15.35
N GLY A 168 -10.63 -6.33 -15.86
CA GLY A 168 -9.28 -5.81 -15.66
C GLY A 168 -8.93 -5.58 -14.18
N GLY A 169 -9.90 -5.13 -13.38
CA GLY A 169 -9.74 -5.03 -11.92
C GLY A 169 -9.51 -6.40 -11.25
N ALA A 170 -10.31 -7.41 -11.61
CA ALA A 170 -10.19 -8.76 -11.06
C ALA A 170 -8.88 -9.47 -11.46
N GLU A 171 -8.34 -9.20 -12.64
CA GLU A 171 -7.03 -9.70 -13.08
C GLU A 171 -5.89 -9.09 -12.26
N PHE A 172 -5.98 -7.78 -11.97
CA PHE A 172 -4.98 -7.08 -11.15
C PHE A 172 -4.93 -7.60 -9.71
N GLU A 173 -6.08 -7.84 -9.09
CA GLU A 173 -6.17 -8.45 -7.75
C GLU A 173 -5.59 -9.86 -7.70
N ARG A 174 -5.78 -10.64 -8.78
CA ARG A 174 -5.27 -12.00 -8.87
C ARG A 174 -3.74 -12.03 -8.98
N HIS A 175 -3.14 -11.08 -9.68
CA HIS A 175 -1.68 -10.97 -9.78
C HIS A 175 -1.02 -10.55 -8.46
N GLY A 176 -1.61 -9.61 -7.71
CA GLY A 176 -1.11 -9.28 -6.37
C GLY A 176 -1.17 -10.47 -5.41
N GLN A 177 -2.24 -11.28 -5.46
CA GLN A 177 -2.35 -12.49 -4.62
C GLN A 177 -1.38 -13.61 -5.01
N SER A 178 -0.95 -13.72 -6.27
CA SER A 178 0.09 -14.69 -6.66
C SER A 178 1.46 -14.31 -6.11
N GLU A 179 1.81 -13.02 -6.13
CA GLU A 179 3.10 -12.54 -5.60
C GLU A 179 3.20 -12.79 -4.08
N ASP A 180 2.14 -12.48 -3.32
CA ASP A 180 2.08 -12.73 -1.86
C ASP A 180 2.11 -14.23 -1.50
N ARG A 181 1.64 -15.10 -2.40
CA ARG A 181 1.59 -16.55 -2.17
C ARG A 181 2.95 -17.20 -2.44
N ASP A 182 3.69 -16.70 -3.42
CA ASP A 182 5.03 -17.18 -3.75
C ASP A 182 6.08 -16.73 -2.71
N GLU A 183 5.94 -15.53 -2.13
CA GLU A 183 6.77 -15.11 -1.00
C GLU A 183 6.56 -16.01 0.24
N ARG A 184 5.32 -16.43 0.50
CA ARG A 184 5.00 -17.32 1.64
C ARG A 184 5.49 -18.75 1.44
N ASN A 185 5.55 -19.22 0.19
CA ASN A 185 5.97 -20.58 -0.15
C ASN A 185 7.49 -20.72 -0.21
N THR A 186 8.22 -19.66 -0.59
CA THR A 186 9.69 -19.64 -0.59
C THR A 186 10.29 -19.63 0.83
N ASP A 187 9.56 -19.11 1.81
CA ASP A 187 9.97 -19.11 3.23
C ASP A 187 9.82 -20.50 3.91
N SER A 188 8.85 -21.33 3.48
CA SER A 188 8.64 -22.67 4.06
C SER A 188 9.63 -23.74 3.57
N GLY A 189 10.37 -23.48 2.49
CA GLY A 189 11.31 -24.43 1.88
C GLY A 189 12.68 -24.52 2.55
N ASN A 190 13.03 -23.60 3.46
CA ASN A 190 14.38 -23.49 4.03
C ASN A 190 14.48 -23.94 5.50
N ARG A 191 13.62 -24.86 5.97
CA ARG A 191 13.85 -25.52 7.26
C ARG A 191 14.82 -26.69 7.09
N PRO A 192 16.07 -26.62 7.61
CA PRO A 192 16.95 -27.77 7.61
C PRO A 192 16.31 -28.89 8.43
N ARG A 193 16.23 -30.08 7.83
CA ARG A 193 15.88 -31.32 8.53
C ARG A 193 17.01 -31.64 9.49
N GLY A 194 16.85 -31.23 10.75
CA GLY A 194 17.62 -31.73 11.89
C GLY A 194 17.11 -33.09 12.33
#